data_AF-A0A811N952-F1
#
_entry.id   AF-A0A811N952-F1
#
_cell.length_a   1.000
_cell.length_b   1.000
_cell.length_c   1.000
_cell.angle_alpha   90.00
_cell.angle_beta   90.00
_cell.angle_gamma   90.00
#
_symmetry.space_group_name_H-M   'P 1'
#
loop_
_entity.id
_entity.type
_entity.pdbx_description
1 polymer ?
#
loop_
_entity_poly.entity_id
_entity_poly.type
_entity_poly.pdbx_seq_one_letter_code
_entity_poly.pdbx_strand_id
1 'polypeptide(L)'
;MVREVESHFARWGQSGTVDLKQELEHLVTLIASRCLFGAAVREKMFSEVGSLLRELNDGVRLVTILFPHLPIPAHRRCDAARARLGEIFTEIVRSRKSRTEDGGRADDMLQCLLDARYKDGRGTTETEVVGMLVSALFAGQHNSSSAGTWTGARLLTHTKHLRAAVQEQRRVVARHGDRVDYDVLQEIDTLHRCVKETLRLHPPALMLLRHARQSFAVRTRDGREYEVPEGHAVASPLVLHNRLPHIYDEPDKYDPDRFTPRRAEDKASGALAYLSFGAGRHLCVGEAFAYMQLKLIWSHLLRNFEMELVSPFPRTDWNVVMPGPQGKVIISYKRRHLPTTD
;
A
#
# COMPACT_ATOMS: atom_id res chain seq x y z
N MET A 1 10.41 -9.10 -5.65
CA MET A 1 10.35 -8.14 -4.53
C MET A 1 11.59 -8.22 -3.64
N VAL A 2 11.93 -9.40 -3.12
CA VAL A 2 13.09 -9.63 -2.22
C VAL A 2 14.37 -8.93 -2.70
N ARG A 3 14.76 -9.16 -3.96
CA ARG A 3 15.94 -8.52 -4.57
C ARG A 3 15.92 -6.98 -4.51
N GLU A 4 14.77 -6.35 -4.69
CA GLU A 4 14.67 -4.88 -4.62
C GLU A 4 14.82 -4.40 -3.17
N VAL A 5 14.26 -5.13 -2.20
CA VAL A 5 14.40 -4.83 -0.77
C VAL A 5 15.86 -4.97 -0.32
N GLU A 6 16.49 -6.09 -0.65
CA GLU A 6 17.91 -6.34 -0.31
C GLU A 6 18.83 -5.33 -0.98
N SER A 7 18.67 -5.09 -2.28
CA SER A 7 19.48 -4.11 -3.01
C SER A 7 19.30 -2.69 -2.46
N HIS A 8 18.07 -2.32 -2.09
CA HIS A 8 17.78 -1.00 -1.55
C HIS A 8 18.40 -0.78 -0.16
N PHE A 9 18.34 -1.77 0.74
CA PHE A 9 18.92 -1.65 2.08
C PHE A 9 20.38 -2.09 2.18
N ALA A 10 20.96 -2.68 1.14
CA ALA A 10 22.40 -2.93 1.05
C ALA A 10 23.22 -1.62 1.04
N ARG A 11 22.65 -0.52 0.52
CA ARG A 11 23.29 0.80 0.51
C ARG A 11 23.41 1.44 1.90
N TRP A 12 22.66 0.95 2.88
CA TRP A 12 22.77 1.42 4.26
C TRP A 12 24.09 0.90 4.86
N GLY A 13 24.90 1.81 5.41
CA GLY A 13 26.14 1.46 6.12
C GLY A 13 25.92 0.69 7.42
N GLN A 14 26.95 0.64 8.27
CA GLN A 14 26.85 -0.04 9.59
C GLN A 14 25.91 0.68 10.56
N SER A 15 25.81 2.00 10.48
CA SER A 15 24.86 2.79 11.25
C SER A 15 24.58 4.11 10.53
N GLY A 16 23.47 4.76 10.85
CA GLY A 16 23.13 6.06 10.27
C GLY A 16 21.78 6.57 10.70
N THR A 17 21.32 7.61 10.01
CA THR A 17 20.01 8.23 10.18
C THR A 17 19.41 8.51 8.82
N VAL A 18 18.15 8.17 8.62
CA VAL A 18 17.43 8.33 7.34
C VAL A 18 16.01 8.81 7.56
N ASP A 19 15.43 9.42 6.52
CA ASP A 19 14.00 9.63 6.45
C ASP A 19 13.31 8.35 5.95
N LEU A 20 12.68 7.62 6.87
CA LEU A 20 11.99 6.37 6.58
C LEU A 20 10.91 6.54 5.50
N LYS A 21 10.24 7.70 5.49
CA LYS A 21 9.20 7.99 4.49
C LYS A 21 9.80 7.99 3.09
N GLN A 22 10.91 8.71 2.90
CA GLN A 22 11.59 8.81 1.61
C GLN A 22 12.14 7.45 1.15
N GLU A 23 12.73 6.68 2.06
CA GLU A 23 13.25 5.33 1.75
C GLU A 23 12.13 4.39 1.29
N LEU A 24 11.00 4.38 1.98
CA LEU A 24 9.85 3.53 1.65
C LEU A 24 9.13 3.98 0.37
N GLU A 25 8.97 5.28 0.12
CA GLU A 25 8.44 5.78 -1.16
C GLU A 25 9.28 5.31 -2.34
N HIS A 26 10.60 5.42 -2.23
CA HIS A 26 11.49 4.96 -3.29
C HIS A 26 11.39 3.43 -3.46
N LEU A 27 11.54 2.66 -2.38
CA LEU A 27 11.50 1.20 -2.43
C LEU A 27 10.17 0.65 -2.98
N VAL A 28 9.02 1.20 -2.56
CA VAL A 28 7.71 0.78 -3.06
C VAL A 28 7.60 1.01 -4.56
N THR A 29 8.15 2.13 -5.08
CA THR A 29 8.21 2.39 -6.54
C THR A 29 8.95 1.28 -7.27
N LEU A 30 10.10 0.87 -6.73
CA LEU A 30 10.96 -0.15 -7.35
C LEU A 30 10.28 -1.51 -7.35
N ILE A 31 9.66 -1.87 -6.22
CA ILE A 31 8.92 -3.12 -6.09
C ILE A 31 7.73 -3.15 -7.06
N ALA A 32 6.92 -2.09 -7.07
CA ALA A 32 5.77 -1.99 -7.97
C ALA A 32 6.22 -2.05 -9.43
N SER A 33 7.26 -1.30 -9.80
CA SER A 33 7.77 -1.31 -11.18
C SER A 33 8.26 -2.70 -11.60
N ARG A 34 9.02 -3.40 -10.74
CA ARG A 34 9.49 -4.76 -11.05
C ARG A 34 8.35 -5.75 -11.19
N CYS A 35 7.38 -5.71 -10.28
CA CYS A 35 6.27 -6.68 -10.25
C CYS A 35 5.22 -6.42 -11.33
N LEU A 36 4.98 -5.15 -11.69
CA LEU A 36 4.03 -4.79 -12.73
C LEU A 36 4.61 -4.99 -14.13
N PHE A 37 5.87 -4.62 -14.35
CA PHE A 37 6.44 -4.50 -15.70
C PHE A 37 7.58 -5.48 -16.02
N GLY A 38 8.09 -6.20 -15.03
CA GLY A 38 9.24 -7.10 -15.18
C GLY A 38 10.59 -6.37 -15.12
N ALA A 39 11.68 -7.16 -15.15
CA ALA A 39 13.04 -6.67 -14.89
C ALA A 39 13.56 -5.69 -15.95
N ALA A 40 13.33 -5.98 -17.24
CA ALA A 40 13.83 -5.16 -18.36
C ALA A 40 13.25 -3.74 -18.39
N VAL A 41 12.03 -3.58 -17.86
CA VAL A 41 11.33 -2.30 -17.81
C VAL A 41 11.73 -1.51 -16.56
N ARG A 42 11.91 -2.20 -15.42
CA ARG A 42 12.48 -1.62 -14.19
C ARG A 42 13.82 -0.93 -14.44
N GLU A 43 14.69 -1.50 -15.27
CA GLU A 43 16.02 -0.93 -15.57
C GLU A 43 15.97 0.38 -16.35
N LYS A 44 14.92 0.62 -17.14
CA LYS A 44 14.78 1.83 -17.97
C LYS A 44 14.03 2.98 -17.28
N MET A 45 13.39 2.75 -16.14
CA MET A 45 12.36 3.64 -15.57
C MET A 45 12.81 4.55 -14.41
N PHE A 46 14.05 4.46 -13.94
CA PHE A 46 14.41 4.82 -12.56
C PHE A 46 14.10 6.27 -12.12
N SER A 47 14.33 7.27 -12.97
CA SER A 47 14.16 8.68 -12.59
C SER A 47 12.87 9.30 -13.11
N GLU A 48 12.58 9.09 -14.40
CA GLU A 48 11.46 9.74 -15.08
C GLU A 48 10.11 9.25 -14.55
N VAL A 49 9.91 7.94 -14.36
CA VAL A 49 8.61 7.44 -13.88
C VAL A 49 8.37 7.84 -12.42
N GLY A 50 9.42 7.83 -11.59
CA GLY A 50 9.32 8.29 -10.21
C GLY A 50 8.91 9.77 -10.12
N SER A 51 9.44 10.64 -10.98
CA SER A 51 9.02 12.05 -11.01
C SER A 51 7.60 12.22 -11.54
N LEU A 52 7.22 11.51 -12.60
CA LEU A 52 5.88 11.55 -13.17
C LEU A 52 4.81 11.06 -12.18
N LEU A 53 5.11 10.03 -11.39
CA LEU A 53 4.20 9.55 -10.33
C LEU A 53 4.02 10.58 -9.21
N ARG A 54 5.06 11.34 -8.86
CA ARG A 54 4.92 12.44 -7.90
C ARG A 54 4.01 13.53 -8.46
N GLU A 55 4.16 13.91 -9.73
CA GLU A 55 3.28 14.89 -10.37
C GLU A 55 1.82 14.40 -10.45
N LEU A 56 1.58 13.10 -10.68
CA LEU A 56 0.25 12.51 -10.57
C LEU A 56 -0.32 12.65 -9.15
N ASN A 57 0.46 12.30 -8.12
CA ASN A 57 0.02 12.39 -6.72
C ASN A 57 -0.26 13.84 -6.29
N ASP A 58 0.62 14.78 -6.65
CA ASP A 58 0.48 16.21 -6.34
C ASP A 58 -0.73 16.86 -7.02
N GLY A 59 -1.22 16.24 -8.08
CA GLY A 59 -2.45 16.60 -8.79
C GLY A 59 -3.73 16.24 -8.02
N VAL A 60 -3.68 15.29 -7.08
CA VAL A 60 -4.86 14.79 -6.34
C VAL A 60 -5.02 15.53 -5.02
N ARG A 61 -5.48 16.77 -5.10
CA ARG A 61 -5.73 17.65 -3.95
C ARG A 61 -7.19 17.59 -3.53
N LEU A 62 -7.53 18.09 -2.34
CA LEU A 62 -8.94 18.17 -1.91
C LEU A 62 -9.80 18.98 -2.89
N VAL A 63 -9.25 20.05 -3.49
CA VAL A 63 -9.96 20.84 -4.52
C VAL A 63 -10.29 20.02 -5.77
N THR A 64 -9.51 18.99 -6.09
CA THR A 64 -9.71 18.12 -7.25
C THR A 64 -10.97 17.26 -7.11
N ILE A 65 -11.42 16.97 -5.87
CA ILE A 65 -12.68 16.24 -5.63
C ILE A 65 -13.88 17.06 -6.11
N LEU A 66 -13.86 18.38 -5.87
CA LEU A 66 -14.98 19.28 -6.21
C LEU A 66 -14.85 19.84 -7.63
N PHE A 67 -13.62 20.12 -8.07
CA PHE A 67 -13.32 20.81 -9.33
C PHE A 67 -12.20 20.10 -10.10
N PRO A 68 -12.41 18.88 -10.62
CA PRO A 68 -11.37 18.07 -11.25
C PRO A 68 -10.76 18.70 -12.51
N HIS A 69 -11.47 19.62 -13.17
CA HIS A 69 -11.02 20.29 -14.40
C HIS A 69 -10.60 21.75 -14.18
N LEU A 70 -10.36 22.15 -12.93
CA LEU A 70 -9.92 23.51 -12.63
C LEU A 70 -8.57 23.80 -13.35
N PRO A 71 -8.41 24.95 -14.03
CA PRO A 71 -7.22 25.22 -14.86
C PRO A 71 -6.00 25.66 -14.01
N ILE A 72 -5.69 24.92 -12.95
CA ILE A 72 -4.56 25.19 -12.05
C ILE A 72 -3.28 24.48 -12.53
N PRO A 73 -2.08 24.98 -12.16
CA PRO A 73 -0.81 24.36 -12.53
C PRO A 73 -0.70 22.88 -12.13
N ALA A 74 -1.26 22.50 -10.97
CA ALA A 74 -1.21 21.11 -10.50
C ALA A 74 -1.96 20.14 -11.42
N HIS A 75 -3.17 20.49 -11.89
CA HIS A 75 -3.92 19.64 -12.83
C HIS A 75 -3.22 19.56 -14.19
N ARG A 76 -2.69 20.67 -14.70
CA ARG A 76 -1.93 20.67 -15.96
C ARG A 76 -0.69 19.76 -15.90
N ARG A 77 0.05 19.78 -14.79
CA ARG A 77 1.20 18.88 -14.58
C ARG A 77 0.77 17.42 -14.45
N CYS A 78 -0.33 17.16 -13.74
CA CYS A 78 -0.92 15.83 -13.63
C CYS A 78 -1.34 15.27 -15.02
N ASP A 79 -2.00 16.08 -15.85
CA ASP A 79 -2.40 15.69 -17.20
C ASP A 79 -1.19 15.41 -18.10
N ALA A 80 -0.18 16.29 -18.06
CA ALA A 80 1.07 16.08 -18.78
C ALA A 80 1.80 14.81 -18.31
N ALA A 81 1.84 14.58 -16.99
CA ALA A 81 2.46 13.38 -16.42
C ALA A 81 1.73 12.11 -16.82
N ARG A 82 0.39 12.14 -16.83
CA ARG A 82 -0.46 11.04 -17.31
C ARG A 82 -0.21 10.75 -18.78
N ALA A 83 -0.14 11.77 -19.63
CA ALA A 83 0.14 11.60 -21.05
C ALA A 83 1.52 10.95 -21.27
N ARG A 84 2.55 11.46 -20.57
CA ARG A 84 3.91 10.93 -20.67
C ARG A 84 4.03 9.49 -20.17
N LEU A 85 3.40 9.15 -19.05
CA LEU A 85 3.32 7.76 -18.57
C LEU A 85 2.59 6.86 -19.58
N GLY A 86 1.54 7.38 -20.22
CA GLY A 86 0.83 6.70 -21.29
C GLY A 86 1.75 6.35 -22.47
N GLU A 87 2.57 7.28 -22.92
CA GLU A 87 3.57 7.05 -23.99
C GLU A 87 4.58 5.96 -23.60
N ILE A 88 5.19 6.09 -22.41
CA ILE A 88 6.19 5.14 -21.89
C ILE A 88 5.60 3.73 -21.83
N PHE A 89 4.41 3.58 -21.23
CA PHE A 89 3.77 2.27 -21.11
C PHE A 89 3.27 1.73 -22.43
N THR A 90 2.86 2.57 -23.37
CA THR A 90 2.52 2.14 -24.72
C THR A 90 3.73 1.52 -25.42
N GLU A 91 4.91 2.15 -25.33
CA GLU A 91 6.15 1.61 -25.88
C GLU A 91 6.49 0.24 -25.26
N ILE A 92 6.36 0.12 -23.93
CA ILE A 92 6.60 -1.14 -23.21
C ILE A 92 5.64 -2.24 -23.67
N VAL A 93 4.34 -1.93 -23.77
CA VAL A 93 3.31 -2.87 -24.23
C VAL A 93 3.60 -3.34 -25.65
N ARG A 94 3.95 -2.43 -26.57
CA ARG A 94 4.30 -2.78 -27.96
C ARG A 94 5.55 -3.62 -28.03
N SER A 95 6.60 -3.24 -27.31
CA SER A 95 7.86 -4.00 -27.23
C SER A 95 7.64 -5.41 -26.68
N ARG A 96 6.71 -5.59 -25.73
CA ARG A 96 6.35 -6.93 -25.23
C ARG A 96 5.61 -7.74 -26.29
N LYS A 97 4.63 -7.15 -26.98
CA LYS A 97 3.85 -7.81 -28.04
C LYS A 97 4.67 -8.21 -29.27
N SER A 98 5.80 -7.56 -29.53
CA SER A 98 6.66 -7.87 -30.67
C SER A 98 7.69 -8.96 -30.39
N ARG A 99 7.89 -9.38 -29.14
CA ARG A 99 8.95 -10.33 -28.71
C ARG A 99 8.50 -11.80 -28.70
N THR A 100 7.47 -12.16 -29.45
CA THR A 100 6.64 -13.34 -29.16
C THR A 100 7.11 -14.69 -29.74
N GLU A 101 8.37 -14.88 -30.14
CA GLU A 101 8.81 -16.22 -30.61
C GLU A 101 10.08 -16.81 -29.98
N ASP A 102 11.05 -16.03 -29.49
CA ASP A 102 12.37 -16.59 -29.08
C ASP A 102 12.75 -16.38 -27.60
N GLY A 103 12.00 -15.58 -26.84
CA GLY A 103 12.29 -15.28 -25.43
C GLY A 103 11.14 -15.75 -24.55
N GLY A 104 11.38 -16.78 -23.73
CA GLY A 104 10.37 -17.41 -22.88
C GLY A 104 9.37 -16.46 -22.20
N ARG A 105 8.13 -16.93 -22.06
CA ARG A 105 6.99 -16.19 -21.50
C ARG A 105 7.33 -15.62 -20.13
N ALA A 106 7.18 -14.30 -19.97
CA ALA A 106 7.38 -13.64 -18.68
C ALA A 106 6.21 -13.91 -17.73
N ASP A 107 6.52 -14.15 -16.46
CA ASP A 107 5.54 -14.32 -15.38
C ASP A 107 5.38 -12.99 -14.62
N ASP A 108 4.67 -12.03 -15.23
CA ASP A 108 4.39 -10.71 -14.67
C ASP A 108 2.97 -10.21 -14.97
N MET A 109 2.54 -9.18 -14.24
CA MET A 109 1.17 -8.63 -14.39
C MET A 109 0.91 -8.10 -15.80
N LEU A 110 1.90 -7.49 -16.45
CA LEU A 110 1.77 -7.05 -17.83
C LEU A 110 1.40 -8.21 -18.76
N GLN A 111 2.07 -9.36 -18.63
CA GLN A 111 1.74 -10.55 -19.42
C GLN A 111 0.32 -11.03 -19.12
N CYS A 112 -0.08 -11.12 -17.85
CA CYS A 112 -1.45 -11.49 -17.46
C CYS A 112 -2.50 -10.57 -18.09
N LEU A 113 -2.24 -9.25 -18.11
CA LEU A 113 -3.16 -8.28 -18.71
C LEU A 113 -3.26 -8.45 -20.23
N LEU A 114 -2.15 -8.69 -20.94
CA LEU A 114 -2.15 -8.93 -22.38
C LEU A 114 -2.90 -10.22 -22.78
N ASP A 115 -2.79 -11.24 -21.93
CA ASP A 115 -3.44 -12.53 -22.14
C ASP A 115 -4.91 -12.54 -21.72
N ALA A 116 -5.33 -11.56 -20.91
CA ALA A 116 -6.70 -11.49 -20.41
C ALA A 116 -7.71 -11.36 -21.56
N ARG A 117 -8.86 -12.01 -21.34
CA ARG A 117 -10.03 -11.96 -22.23
C ARG A 117 -11.25 -11.58 -21.42
N TYR A 118 -12.11 -10.73 -22.00
CA TYR A 118 -13.43 -10.43 -21.47
C TYR A 118 -14.37 -11.63 -21.65
N LYS A 119 -15.53 -11.59 -20.97
CA LYS A 119 -16.55 -12.66 -21.03
C LYS A 119 -17.10 -12.92 -22.43
N ASP A 120 -17.07 -11.90 -23.29
CA ASP A 120 -17.45 -11.97 -24.71
C ASP A 120 -16.32 -12.51 -25.61
N GLY A 121 -15.18 -12.91 -25.04
CA GLY A 121 -14.00 -13.41 -25.75
C GLY A 121 -13.06 -12.32 -26.28
N ARG A 122 -13.40 -11.04 -26.15
CA ARG A 122 -12.56 -9.94 -26.61
C ARG A 122 -11.26 -9.84 -25.80
N GLY A 123 -10.13 -9.63 -26.47
CA GLY A 123 -8.86 -9.31 -25.81
C GLY A 123 -8.81 -7.88 -25.28
N THR A 124 -8.00 -7.65 -24.25
CA THR A 124 -7.71 -6.31 -23.76
C THR A 124 -7.02 -5.48 -24.84
N THR A 125 -7.47 -4.24 -25.04
CA THR A 125 -6.80 -3.33 -25.97
C THR A 125 -5.51 -2.79 -25.37
N GLU A 126 -4.61 -2.27 -26.22
CA GLU A 126 -3.38 -1.59 -25.76
C GLU A 126 -3.69 -0.45 -24.78
N THR A 127 -4.68 0.39 -25.11
CA THR A 127 -5.11 1.50 -24.27
C THR A 127 -5.67 1.04 -22.92
N GLU A 128 -6.44 -0.05 -22.90
CA GLU A 128 -6.97 -0.65 -21.66
C GLU A 128 -5.82 -1.15 -20.76
N VAL A 129 -4.84 -1.88 -21.34
CA VAL A 129 -3.67 -2.38 -20.60
C VAL A 129 -2.86 -1.23 -20.03
N VAL A 130 -2.52 -0.22 -20.85
CA VAL A 130 -1.79 0.97 -20.41
C VAL A 130 -2.54 1.69 -19.28
N GLY A 131 -3.86 1.89 -19.42
CA GLY A 131 -4.68 2.53 -18.39
C GLY A 131 -4.69 1.76 -17.07
N MET A 132 -4.78 0.42 -17.14
CA MET A 132 -4.73 -0.45 -15.95
C MET A 132 -3.36 -0.40 -15.27
N LEU A 133 -2.27 -0.34 -16.03
CA LEU A 133 -0.92 -0.23 -15.49
C LEU A 133 -0.67 1.10 -14.77
N VAL A 134 -1.05 2.23 -15.38
CA VAL A 134 -1.00 3.55 -14.73
C VAL A 134 -1.81 3.53 -13.44
N SER A 135 -3.03 2.98 -13.49
CA SER A 135 -3.94 2.90 -12.36
C SER A 135 -3.37 2.04 -11.22
N ALA A 136 -2.81 0.87 -11.54
CA ALA A 136 -2.20 -0.02 -10.55
C ALA A 136 -0.98 0.61 -9.87
N LEU A 137 -0.13 1.29 -10.65
CA LEU A 137 1.05 1.96 -10.13
C LEU A 137 0.68 3.14 -9.23
N PHE A 138 -0.26 3.99 -9.64
CA PHE A 138 -0.80 5.06 -8.81
C PHE A 138 -1.41 4.51 -7.50
N ALA A 139 -2.26 3.49 -7.59
CA ALA A 139 -2.96 2.91 -6.44
C ALA A 139 -2.02 2.22 -5.43
N GLY A 140 -0.96 1.56 -5.90
CA GLY A 140 -0.02 0.84 -5.02
C GLY A 140 1.01 1.75 -4.35
N GLN A 141 1.37 2.86 -4.99
CA GLN A 141 2.53 3.66 -4.62
C GLN A 141 2.36 4.38 -3.28
N HIS A 142 1.43 5.34 -3.21
CA HIS A 142 1.26 6.19 -2.02
C HIS A 142 0.71 5.38 -0.83
N ASN A 143 -0.19 4.45 -1.10
CA ASN A 143 -0.85 3.67 -0.05
C ASN A 143 0.14 2.77 0.69
N SER A 144 0.98 2.02 -0.03
CA SER A 144 1.97 1.13 0.60
C SER A 144 3.10 1.91 1.27
N SER A 145 3.58 3.01 0.70
CA SER A 145 4.65 3.81 1.34
C SER A 145 4.16 4.46 2.64
N SER A 146 2.95 5.03 2.63
CA SER A 146 2.30 5.61 3.81
C SER A 146 2.05 4.55 4.89
N ALA A 147 1.44 3.42 4.52
CA ALA A 147 1.19 2.30 5.44
C ALA A 147 2.48 1.74 6.04
N GLY A 148 3.52 1.59 5.23
CA GLY A 148 4.84 1.15 5.69
C GLY A 148 5.45 2.13 6.68
N THR A 149 5.39 3.43 6.39
CA THR A 149 5.94 4.48 7.26
C THR A 149 5.21 4.54 8.60
N TRP A 150 3.87 4.50 8.59
CA TRP A 150 3.08 4.43 9.81
C TRP A 150 3.36 3.16 10.62
N THR A 151 3.56 2.03 9.95
CA THR A 151 3.88 0.74 10.61
C THR A 151 5.19 0.88 11.37
N GLY A 152 6.19 1.51 10.76
CA GLY A 152 7.46 1.82 11.41
C GLY A 152 7.31 2.74 12.60
N ALA A 153 6.65 3.89 12.42
CA ALA A 153 6.42 4.84 13.50
C ALA A 153 5.68 4.20 14.69
N ARG A 154 4.68 3.34 14.44
CA ARG A 154 3.94 2.63 15.49
C ARG A 154 4.80 1.55 16.16
N LEU A 155 5.46 0.67 15.40
CA LEU A 155 6.31 -0.37 15.96
C LEU A 155 7.43 0.22 16.82
N LEU A 156 8.16 1.21 16.29
CA LEU A 156 9.32 1.81 16.96
C LEU A 156 8.95 2.57 18.25
N THR A 157 7.69 2.98 18.40
CA THR A 157 7.18 3.63 19.63
C THR A 157 6.48 2.67 20.59
N HIS A 158 6.31 1.39 20.22
CA HIS A 158 5.61 0.39 21.04
C HIS A 158 6.50 -0.84 21.27
N THR A 159 7.40 -0.71 22.24
CA THR A 159 8.46 -1.70 22.52
C THR A 159 7.94 -3.13 22.74
N LYS A 160 6.76 -3.31 23.37
CA LYS A 160 6.12 -4.62 23.53
C LYS A 160 5.92 -5.32 22.18
N HIS A 161 5.30 -4.62 21.22
CA HIS A 161 4.96 -5.16 19.91
C HIS A 161 6.19 -5.26 19.01
N LEU A 162 7.13 -4.31 19.09
CA LEU A 162 8.43 -4.41 18.41
C LEU A 162 9.21 -5.66 18.85
N ARG A 163 9.32 -5.91 20.16
CA ARG A 163 10.00 -7.11 20.68
C ARG A 163 9.33 -8.39 20.20
N ALA A 164 8.00 -8.44 20.21
CA ALA A 164 7.24 -9.59 19.72
C ALA A 164 7.48 -9.83 18.22
N ALA A 165 7.43 -8.78 17.39
CA ALA A 165 7.70 -8.88 15.95
C ALA A 165 9.15 -9.32 15.67
N VAL A 166 10.14 -8.80 16.40
CA VAL A 166 11.54 -9.25 16.28
C VAL A 166 11.71 -10.71 16.70
N GLN A 167 11.06 -11.14 17.78
CA GLN A 167 11.09 -12.55 18.22
C GLN A 167 10.45 -13.49 17.19
N GLU A 168 9.33 -13.09 16.58
CA GLU A 168 8.73 -13.81 15.46
C GLU A 168 9.73 -13.97 14.32
N GLN A 169 10.43 -12.89 13.91
CA GLN A 169 11.42 -12.99 12.84
C GLN A 169 12.57 -13.95 13.19
N ARG A 170 13.03 -13.98 14.45
CA ARG A 170 14.05 -14.96 14.90
C ARG A 170 13.56 -16.40 14.76
N ARG A 171 12.29 -16.68 15.09
CA ARG A 171 11.69 -18.02 14.95
C ARG A 171 11.56 -18.42 13.48
N VAL A 172 11.14 -17.49 12.63
CA VAL A 172 11.03 -17.72 11.18
C VAL A 172 12.40 -18.04 10.58
N VAL A 173 13.44 -17.27 10.95
CA VAL A 173 14.82 -17.52 10.50
C VAL A 173 15.34 -18.86 11.01
N ALA A 174 15.09 -19.21 12.28
CA ALA A 174 15.51 -20.51 12.82
C ALA A 174 14.88 -21.71 12.08
N ARG A 175 13.69 -21.52 11.48
CA ARG A 175 12.98 -22.58 10.74
C ARG A 175 13.33 -22.64 9.26
N HIS A 176 13.50 -21.48 8.62
CA HIS A 176 13.60 -21.37 7.15
C HIS A 176 14.92 -20.77 6.66
N GLY A 177 15.85 -20.46 7.58
CA GLY A 177 17.06 -19.70 7.29
C GLY A 177 16.74 -18.27 6.82
N ASP A 178 17.59 -17.72 5.96
CA ASP A 178 17.38 -16.39 5.37
C ASP A 178 16.33 -16.36 4.25
N ARG A 179 15.72 -17.49 3.93
CA ARG A 179 14.70 -17.59 2.88
C ARG A 179 13.48 -16.71 3.21
N VAL A 180 13.08 -15.89 2.24
CA VAL A 180 11.82 -15.13 2.29
C VAL A 180 11.08 -15.30 0.98
N ASP A 181 10.08 -16.18 0.98
CA ASP A 181 9.17 -16.42 -0.14
C ASP A 181 7.71 -16.26 0.32
N TYR A 182 6.76 -16.51 -0.58
CA TYR A 182 5.34 -16.35 -0.29
C TYR A 182 4.88 -17.19 0.90
N ASP A 183 5.30 -18.45 0.98
CA ASP A 183 4.89 -19.39 2.03
C ASP A 183 5.43 -18.96 3.39
N VAL A 184 6.71 -18.57 3.45
CA VAL A 184 7.32 -18.03 4.68
C VAL A 184 6.58 -16.75 5.11
N LEU A 185 6.21 -15.88 4.18
CA LEU A 185 5.44 -14.69 4.51
C LEU A 185 4.05 -15.05 5.05
N GLN A 186 3.41 -16.15 4.66
CA GLN A 186 2.10 -16.55 5.24
C GLN A 186 2.22 -16.93 6.72
N GLU A 187 3.35 -17.49 7.17
CA GLU A 187 3.58 -17.88 8.57
C GLU A 187 3.75 -16.70 9.54
N ILE A 188 4.00 -15.50 9.03
CA ILE A 188 4.24 -14.29 9.83
C ILE A 188 2.89 -13.71 10.32
N ASP A 189 2.56 -13.92 11.59
CA ASP A 189 1.28 -13.49 12.20
C ASP A 189 1.39 -12.16 12.96
N THR A 190 2.37 -12.05 13.86
CA THR A 190 2.56 -10.91 14.77
C THR A 190 2.80 -9.63 13.98
N LEU A 191 3.72 -9.65 13.01
CA LEU A 191 3.96 -8.50 12.15
C LEU A 191 2.73 -8.20 11.27
N HIS A 192 1.99 -9.21 10.82
CA HIS A 192 0.75 -8.99 10.07
C HIS A 192 -0.29 -8.23 10.92
N ARG A 193 -0.48 -8.64 12.19
CA ARG A 193 -1.35 -7.93 13.13
C ARG A 193 -0.86 -6.51 13.42
N CYS A 194 0.45 -6.28 13.47
CA CYS A 194 1.03 -4.94 13.64
C CYS A 194 0.74 -4.02 12.45
N VAL A 195 0.86 -4.54 11.23
CA VAL A 195 0.49 -3.83 9.99
C VAL A 195 -1.02 -3.55 9.97
N LYS A 196 -1.84 -4.56 10.29
CA LYS A 196 -3.30 -4.45 10.34
C LYS A 196 -3.77 -3.38 11.33
N GLU A 197 -3.18 -3.32 12.53
CA GLU A 197 -3.51 -2.30 13.53
C GLU A 197 -3.09 -0.90 13.09
N THR A 198 -1.96 -0.81 12.38
CA THR A 198 -1.52 0.45 11.80
C THR A 198 -2.53 0.94 10.77
N LEU A 199 -2.97 0.07 9.86
CA LEU A 199 -3.95 0.40 8.83
C LEU A 199 -5.34 0.70 9.41
N ARG A 200 -5.70 0.12 10.56
CA ARG A 200 -6.92 0.48 11.30
C ARG A 200 -6.86 1.93 11.75
N LEU A 201 -5.78 2.31 12.45
CA LEU A 201 -5.63 3.65 13.02
C LEU A 201 -5.31 4.73 11.99
N HIS A 202 -4.61 4.35 10.92
CA HIS A 202 -4.09 5.22 9.86
C HIS A 202 -4.48 4.69 8.47
N PRO A 203 -5.77 4.60 8.14
CA PRO A 203 -6.20 4.15 6.83
C PRO A 203 -5.75 5.15 5.75
N PRO A 204 -5.15 4.71 4.63
CA PRO A 204 -4.69 5.62 3.58
C PRO A 204 -5.82 6.42 2.91
N ALA A 205 -7.06 5.95 2.99
CA ALA A 205 -8.25 6.66 2.51
C ALA A 205 -9.08 7.18 3.68
N LEU A 206 -9.45 8.47 3.64
CA LEU A 206 -10.23 9.10 4.71
C LEU A 206 -11.69 8.61 4.72
N MET A 207 -12.31 8.60 3.54
CA MET A 207 -13.69 8.15 3.33
C MET A 207 -13.87 7.57 1.94
N LEU A 208 -14.88 6.71 1.80
CA LEU A 208 -15.35 6.21 0.50
C LEU A 208 -16.62 6.96 0.10
N LEU A 209 -16.62 7.59 -1.06
CA LEU A 209 -17.74 8.36 -1.58
C LEU A 209 -18.52 7.56 -2.65
N ARG A 210 -19.84 7.66 -2.62
CA ARG A 210 -20.76 7.13 -3.64
C ARG A 210 -21.80 8.18 -3.98
N HIS A 211 -22.39 8.05 -5.17
CA HIS A 211 -23.51 8.89 -5.60
C HIS A 211 -24.75 8.02 -5.71
N ALA A 212 -25.81 8.36 -5.00
CA ALA A 212 -27.09 7.68 -5.06
C ALA A 212 -27.67 7.86 -6.48
N ARG A 213 -27.84 6.75 -7.20
CA ARG A 213 -28.44 6.75 -8.54
C ARG A 213 -29.96 6.58 -8.50
N GLN A 214 -30.49 6.18 -7.37
CA GLN A 214 -31.91 5.99 -7.07
C GLN A 214 -32.10 6.24 -5.57
N SER A 215 -33.28 6.66 -5.14
CA SER A 215 -33.60 6.76 -3.72
C SER A 215 -33.60 5.36 -3.07
N PHE A 216 -33.09 5.25 -1.85
CA PHE A 216 -33.12 4.00 -1.08
C PHE A 216 -33.22 4.27 0.42
N ALA A 217 -33.86 3.34 1.14
CA ALA A 217 -33.95 3.40 2.60
C ALA A 217 -32.72 2.75 3.26
N VAL A 218 -32.24 3.37 4.34
CA VAL A 218 -31.22 2.83 5.24
C VAL A 218 -31.84 2.68 6.62
N ARG A 219 -31.82 1.46 7.15
CA ARG A 219 -32.27 1.15 8.50
C ARG A 219 -31.10 1.09 9.46
N THR A 220 -31.16 1.85 10.54
CA THR A 220 -30.16 1.84 11.61
C THR A 220 -30.35 0.63 12.53
N ARG A 221 -29.33 0.35 13.35
CA ARG A 221 -29.36 -0.76 14.31
C ARG A 221 -30.50 -0.65 15.35
N ASP A 222 -30.88 0.58 15.74
CA ASP A 222 -32.02 0.85 16.63
C ASP A 222 -33.37 0.87 15.89
N GLY A 223 -33.37 0.53 14.59
CA GLY A 223 -34.58 0.30 13.81
C GLY A 223 -35.17 1.55 13.14
N ARG A 224 -34.55 2.72 13.27
CA ARG A 224 -34.97 3.92 12.54
C ARG A 224 -34.66 3.78 11.06
N GLU A 225 -35.55 4.28 10.22
CA GLU A 225 -35.36 4.28 8.77
C GLU A 225 -35.13 5.71 8.29
N TYR A 226 -34.15 5.87 7.41
CA TYR A 226 -33.82 7.11 6.74
C TYR A 226 -33.84 6.89 5.23
N GLU A 227 -34.45 7.80 4.49
CA GLU A 227 -34.35 7.80 3.04
C GLU A 227 -33.09 8.55 2.60
N VAL A 228 -32.31 7.94 1.72
CA VAL A 228 -31.25 8.60 0.95
C VAL A 228 -31.82 8.93 -0.42
N PRO A 229 -32.07 10.20 -0.76
CA PRO A 229 -32.67 10.53 -2.05
C PRO A 229 -31.70 10.33 -3.20
N GLU A 230 -32.23 10.10 -4.40
CA GLU A 230 -31.46 10.18 -5.64
C GLU A 230 -30.67 11.49 -5.73
N GLY A 231 -29.47 11.44 -6.32
CA GLY A 231 -28.61 12.61 -6.48
C GLY A 231 -27.72 12.91 -5.28
N HIS A 232 -27.96 12.30 -4.12
CA HIS A 232 -27.17 12.57 -2.92
C HIS A 232 -25.83 11.84 -2.94
N ALA A 233 -24.80 12.50 -2.42
CA ALA A 233 -23.52 11.87 -2.11
C ALA A 233 -23.62 11.13 -0.77
N VAL A 234 -23.15 9.89 -0.74
CA VAL A 234 -23.07 9.04 0.46
C VAL A 234 -21.61 8.83 0.79
N ALA A 235 -21.23 9.13 2.04
CA ALA A 235 -19.87 8.99 2.53
C ALA A 235 -19.79 7.87 3.58
N SER A 236 -18.78 7.02 3.45
CA SER A 236 -18.39 6.02 4.44
C SER A 236 -17.03 6.41 5.04
N PRO A 237 -17.00 7.07 6.21
CA PRO A 237 -15.77 7.58 6.82
C PRO A 237 -14.96 6.46 7.48
N LEU A 238 -13.95 5.96 6.78
CA LEU A 238 -13.09 4.86 7.25
C LEU A 238 -12.35 5.22 8.55
N VAL A 239 -11.91 6.48 8.67
CA VAL A 239 -11.24 6.99 9.87
C VAL A 239 -12.10 6.93 11.13
N LEU A 240 -13.44 6.96 10.97
CA LEU A 240 -14.38 6.82 12.08
C LEU A 240 -14.78 5.36 12.29
N HIS A 241 -15.09 4.64 11.20
CA HIS A 241 -15.52 3.23 11.28
C HIS A 241 -14.48 2.36 11.96
N ASN A 242 -13.20 2.58 11.65
CA ASN A 242 -12.09 1.87 12.26
C ASN A 242 -11.88 2.20 13.75
N ARG A 243 -12.67 3.10 14.35
CA ARG A 243 -12.57 3.53 15.76
C ARG A 243 -13.89 3.41 16.51
N LEU A 244 -14.86 2.68 15.97
CA LEU A 244 -16.16 2.49 16.62
C LEU A 244 -16.00 1.72 17.95
N PRO A 245 -16.38 2.30 19.10
CA PRO A 245 -16.16 1.67 20.41
C PRO A 245 -16.95 0.37 20.63
N HIS A 246 -18.01 0.14 19.85
CA HIS A 246 -18.79 -1.10 19.91
C HIS A 246 -18.19 -2.24 19.07
N ILE A 247 -17.09 -1.97 18.35
CA ILE A 247 -16.30 -2.95 17.59
C ILE A 247 -14.92 -3.11 18.21
N TYR A 248 -14.29 -1.98 18.58
CA TYR A 248 -12.92 -1.93 19.05
C TYR A 248 -12.83 -1.41 20.47
N ASP A 249 -12.31 -2.26 21.37
CA ASP A 249 -12.02 -1.88 22.76
C ASP A 249 -10.84 -0.91 22.79
N GLU A 250 -10.94 0.18 23.58
CA GLU A 250 -9.96 1.27 23.61
C GLU A 250 -9.55 1.69 22.17
N PRO A 251 -10.47 2.21 21.35
CA PRO A 251 -10.30 2.27 19.89
C PRO A 251 -9.11 3.12 19.42
N ASP A 252 -8.67 4.09 20.22
CA ASP A 252 -7.54 4.96 19.86
C ASP A 252 -6.16 4.37 20.21
N LYS A 253 -6.14 3.27 20.98
CA LYS A 253 -4.92 2.57 21.39
C LYS A 253 -4.39 1.68 20.28
N TYR A 254 -3.09 1.76 20.03
CA TYR A 254 -2.39 0.82 19.16
C TYR A 254 -2.20 -0.51 19.88
N ASP A 255 -3.03 -1.49 19.52
CA ASP A 255 -3.05 -2.81 20.14
C ASP A 255 -3.23 -3.92 19.08
N PRO A 256 -2.14 -4.40 18.47
CA PRO A 256 -2.16 -5.55 17.57
C PRO A 256 -2.75 -6.86 18.15
N ASP A 257 -2.84 -7.00 19.49
CA ASP A 257 -3.40 -8.21 20.09
C ASP A 257 -4.92 -8.30 19.91
N ARG A 258 -5.59 -7.22 19.48
CA ARG A 258 -7.02 -7.22 19.14
C ARG A 258 -7.40 -8.13 17.98
N PHE A 259 -6.44 -8.44 17.11
CA PHE A 259 -6.64 -9.34 15.96
C PHE A 259 -6.22 -10.78 16.25
N THR A 260 -5.88 -11.11 17.50
CA THR A 260 -5.66 -12.51 17.87
C THR A 260 -6.95 -13.32 17.70
N PRO A 261 -6.89 -14.64 17.43
CA PRO A 261 -8.08 -15.48 17.35
C PRO A 261 -9.00 -15.38 18.58
N ARG A 262 -8.42 -15.10 19.76
CA ARG A 262 -9.16 -14.95 21.03
C ARG A 262 -10.01 -13.66 21.07
N ARG A 263 -9.53 -12.55 20.52
CA ARG A 263 -10.23 -11.25 20.54
C ARG A 263 -11.03 -11.00 19.27
N ALA A 264 -10.43 -11.28 18.11
CA ALA A 264 -11.07 -11.23 16.79
C ALA A 264 -11.97 -10.00 16.57
N GLU A 265 -11.55 -8.82 17.06
CA GLU A 265 -12.38 -7.60 17.02
C GLU A 265 -12.68 -7.16 15.58
N ASP A 266 -11.79 -7.48 14.64
CA ASP A 266 -11.99 -7.31 13.19
C ASP A 266 -13.11 -8.17 12.60
N LYS A 267 -13.74 -9.05 13.40
CA LYS A 267 -14.85 -9.92 13.01
C LYS A 267 -16.12 -9.64 13.83
N ALA A 268 -16.06 -8.74 14.81
CA ALA A 268 -17.17 -8.49 15.75
C ALA A 268 -18.49 -8.11 15.07
N SER A 269 -18.43 -7.47 13.89
CA SER A 269 -19.58 -7.14 13.05
C SER A 269 -19.47 -7.73 11.64
N GLY A 270 -18.87 -8.92 11.51
CA GLY A 270 -18.68 -9.61 10.23
C GLY A 270 -17.79 -8.83 9.25
N ALA A 271 -18.11 -8.90 7.96
CA ALA A 271 -17.29 -8.33 6.88
C ALA A 271 -17.15 -6.79 6.92
N LEU A 272 -17.88 -6.10 7.80
CA LEU A 272 -17.86 -4.63 7.92
C LEU A 272 -17.16 -4.12 9.18
N ALA A 273 -16.56 -5.01 9.99
CA ALA A 273 -15.83 -4.59 11.19
C ALA A 273 -14.50 -3.89 10.85
N TYR A 274 -13.75 -4.43 9.90
CA TYR A 274 -12.46 -3.89 9.46
C TYR A 274 -12.54 -3.40 8.02
N LEU A 275 -12.44 -2.08 7.83
CA LEU A 275 -12.73 -1.44 6.54
C LEU A 275 -11.53 -0.70 5.93
N SER A 276 -10.31 -0.92 6.42
CA SER A 276 -9.11 -0.22 5.90
C SER A 276 -8.82 -0.49 4.42
N PHE A 277 -9.35 -1.58 3.85
CA PHE A 277 -9.30 -1.90 2.42
C PHE A 277 -10.65 -1.75 1.71
N GLY A 278 -11.65 -1.16 2.38
CA GLY A 278 -13.04 -1.10 1.90
C GLY A 278 -13.78 -2.43 2.08
N ALA A 279 -14.93 -2.55 1.42
CA ALA A 279 -15.77 -3.75 1.43
C ALA A 279 -16.66 -3.84 0.18
N GLY A 280 -17.28 -5.01 -0.01
CA GLY A 280 -18.24 -5.26 -1.08
C GLY A 280 -17.62 -5.25 -2.48
N ARG A 281 -18.39 -4.82 -3.49
CA ARG A 281 -17.99 -4.83 -4.91
C ARG A 281 -16.72 -4.03 -5.22
N HIS A 282 -16.39 -3.04 -4.39
CA HIS A 282 -15.24 -2.16 -4.57
C HIS A 282 -14.16 -2.39 -3.50
N LEU A 283 -14.12 -3.58 -2.89
CA LEU A 283 -13.02 -4.00 -2.04
C LEU A 283 -11.69 -3.85 -2.79
N CYS A 284 -10.64 -3.41 -2.08
CA CYS A 284 -9.31 -3.26 -2.66
C CYS A 284 -8.77 -4.60 -3.18
N VAL A 285 -8.62 -4.73 -4.49
CA VAL A 285 -8.00 -5.91 -5.12
C VAL A 285 -6.51 -6.05 -4.81
N GLY A 286 -5.86 -5.00 -4.32
CA GLY A 286 -4.45 -4.96 -3.95
C GLY A 286 -4.15 -5.37 -2.51
N GLU A 287 -5.15 -5.76 -1.71
CA GLU A 287 -4.96 -6.06 -0.27
C GLU A 287 -3.87 -7.12 -0.02
N ALA A 288 -3.96 -8.26 -0.70
CA ALA A 288 -2.99 -9.35 -0.53
C ALA A 288 -1.57 -8.92 -0.94
N PHE A 289 -1.45 -8.16 -2.03
CA PHE A 289 -0.18 -7.60 -2.50
C PHE A 289 0.41 -6.61 -1.48
N ALA A 290 -0.42 -5.72 -0.92
CA ALA A 290 0.00 -4.74 0.06
C ALA A 290 0.52 -5.41 1.34
N TYR A 291 -0.20 -6.39 1.89
CA TYR A 291 0.28 -7.12 3.07
C TYR A 291 1.57 -7.88 2.78
N MET A 292 1.67 -8.56 1.63
CA MET A 292 2.90 -9.26 1.25
C MET A 292 4.09 -8.29 1.16
N GLN A 293 3.90 -7.15 0.48
CA GLN A 293 4.93 -6.12 0.33
C GLN A 293 5.36 -5.54 1.68
N LEU A 294 4.41 -5.16 2.54
CA LEU A 294 4.69 -4.59 3.86
C LEU A 294 5.37 -5.61 4.79
N LYS A 295 4.90 -6.86 4.81
CA LYS A 295 5.51 -7.93 5.60
C LYS A 295 6.93 -8.21 5.13
N LEU A 296 7.18 -8.25 3.83
CA LEU A 296 8.53 -8.44 3.29
C LEU A 296 9.48 -7.31 3.71
N ILE A 297 9.09 -6.06 3.50
CA ILE A 297 9.92 -4.89 3.84
C ILE A 297 10.24 -4.89 5.33
N TRP A 298 9.22 -5.02 6.19
CA TRP A 298 9.43 -4.98 7.63
C TRP A 298 10.13 -6.22 8.17
N SER A 299 9.94 -7.39 7.58
CA SER A 299 10.73 -8.58 7.94
C SER A 299 12.21 -8.36 7.67
N HIS A 300 12.56 -7.82 6.49
CA HIS A 300 13.94 -7.49 6.16
C HIS A 300 14.53 -6.48 7.15
N LEU A 301 13.82 -5.38 7.41
CA LEU A 301 14.27 -4.35 8.35
C LEU A 301 14.47 -4.90 9.78
N LEU A 302 13.51 -5.67 10.31
CA LEU A 302 13.56 -6.21 11.66
C LEU A 302 14.62 -7.30 11.86
N ARG A 303 15.00 -8.02 10.79
CA ARG A 303 16.09 -9.01 10.81
C ARG A 303 17.45 -8.33 10.79
N ASN A 304 17.62 -7.32 9.94
CA ASN A 304 18.93 -6.76 9.60
C ASN A 304 19.32 -5.49 10.37
N PHE A 305 18.37 -4.83 11.04
CA PHE A 305 18.64 -3.55 11.69
C PHE A 305 18.03 -3.45 13.09
N GLU A 306 18.77 -2.82 13.99
CA GLU A 306 18.23 -2.15 15.17
C GLU A 306 17.86 -0.73 14.74
N MET A 307 16.66 -0.29 15.06
CA MET A 307 16.15 1.00 14.64
C MET A 307 15.45 1.70 15.80
N GLU A 308 15.55 3.02 15.83
CA GLU A 308 14.83 3.86 16.78
C GLU A 308 14.22 5.06 16.05
N LEU A 309 13.01 5.45 16.46
CA LEU A 309 12.40 6.67 15.95
C LEU A 309 13.02 7.87 16.67
N VAL A 310 13.77 8.71 15.95
CA VAL A 310 14.45 9.88 16.52
C VAL A 310 13.70 11.19 16.29
N SER A 311 12.81 11.22 15.31
CA SER A 311 11.84 12.31 15.14
C SER A 311 10.65 12.16 16.10
N PRO A 312 9.90 13.23 16.39
CA PRO A 312 8.61 13.10 17.05
C PRO A 312 7.66 12.18 16.26
N PHE A 313 6.73 11.53 16.95
CA PHE A 313 5.71 10.74 16.27
C PHE A 313 4.97 11.61 15.23
N PRO A 314 4.91 11.20 13.95
CA PRO A 314 4.42 12.06 12.90
C PRO A 314 2.93 12.37 13.07
N ARG A 315 2.53 13.59 12.72
CA ARG A 315 1.13 13.97 12.60
C ARG A 315 0.58 13.49 11.25
N THR A 316 -0.73 13.34 11.15
CA THR A 316 -1.40 13.04 9.88
C THR A 316 -1.58 14.31 9.06
N ASP A 317 -1.22 14.26 7.78
CA ASP A 317 -1.54 15.32 6.82
C ASP A 317 -2.98 15.16 6.34
N TRP A 318 -3.85 16.08 6.74
CA TRP A 318 -5.28 16.09 6.40
C TRP A 318 -5.62 16.95 5.18
N ASN A 319 -4.63 17.64 4.59
CA ASN A 319 -4.87 18.56 3.47
C ASN A 319 -4.89 17.86 2.10
N VAL A 320 -4.76 16.53 2.11
CA VAL A 320 -4.68 15.67 0.92
C VAL A 320 -5.78 14.62 0.94
N VAL A 321 -6.14 14.10 -0.24
CA VAL A 321 -7.18 13.07 -0.38
C VAL A 321 -6.78 11.74 0.28
N MET A 322 -5.48 11.45 0.27
CA MET A 322 -4.90 10.25 0.87
C MET A 322 -4.00 10.68 2.04
N PRO A 323 -4.50 10.67 3.29
CA PRO A 323 -3.71 11.10 4.43
C PRO A 323 -2.47 10.22 4.66
N GLY A 324 -1.38 10.85 5.06
CA GLY A 324 -0.11 10.19 5.35
C GLY A 324 0.67 10.89 6.46
N PRO A 325 1.87 10.39 6.81
CA PRO A 325 2.75 11.05 7.77
C PRO A 325 3.20 12.43 7.24
N GLN A 326 2.95 13.47 8.04
CA GLN A 326 3.36 14.83 7.76
C GLN A 326 4.86 15.00 8.04
N GLY A 327 5.56 15.70 7.15
CA GLY A 327 6.99 15.97 7.28
C GLY A 327 7.85 14.73 7.10
N LYS A 328 9.04 14.76 7.69
CA LYS A 328 10.03 13.68 7.65
C LYS A 328 9.84 12.73 8.83
N VAL A 329 10.03 11.44 8.62
CA VAL A 329 9.99 10.43 9.68
C VAL A 329 11.39 9.88 9.86
N ILE A 330 12.15 10.56 10.72
CA ILE A 330 13.57 10.27 10.91
C ILE A 330 13.74 9.09 11.86
N ILE A 331 14.48 8.07 11.41
CA ILE A 331 14.91 6.93 12.22
C ILE A 331 16.43 6.86 12.26
N SER A 332 16.99 6.46 13.41
CA SER A 332 18.36 5.96 13.48
C SER A 332 18.35 4.45 13.20
N TYR A 333 19.46 3.94 12.67
CA TYR A 333 19.64 2.51 12.49
C TYR A 333 21.07 2.07 12.80
N LYS A 334 21.20 0.82 13.23
CA LYS A 334 22.46 0.08 13.34
C LYS A 334 22.25 -1.31 12.75
N ARG A 335 23.11 -1.70 11.82
CA ARG A 335 23.06 -3.02 11.19
C ARG A 335 23.35 -4.10 12.24
N ARG A 336 22.50 -5.13 12.28
CA ARG A 336 22.73 -6.34 13.07
C ARG A 336 23.70 -7.23 12.30
N HIS A 337 24.77 -7.69 12.92
CA HIS A 337 25.38 -8.95 12.51
C HIS A 337 24.43 -10.06 12.96
N LEU A 338 23.54 -10.50 12.07
CA LEU A 338 23.14 -11.91 12.12
C LEU A 338 24.34 -12.67 11.54
N PRO A 339 24.97 -13.59 12.28
CA PRO A 339 26.00 -14.42 11.70
C PRO A 339 25.36 -15.17 10.54
N THR A 340 25.82 -14.90 9.32
CA THR A 340 25.71 -15.88 8.24
C THR A 340 26.48 -17.09 8.74
N THR A 341 25.77 -18.14 9.15
CA THR A 341 26.42 -19.43 9.39
C THR A 341 27.17 -19.81 8.12
N ASP A 342 28.48 -20.04 8.28
CA ASP A 342 29.42 -20.52 7.26
C ASP A 342 28.92 -21.77 6.52
#